data_AF-A0A2D6R6G7-F1
#
_entry.id   AF-A0A2D6R6G7-F1
#
_cell.length_a   1.000
_cell.length_b   1.000
_cell.length_c   1.000
_cell.angle_alpha   90.00
_cell.angle_beta   90.00
_cell.angle_gamma   90.00
#
_symmetry.space_group_name_H-M   'P 1'
#
loop_
_entity.id
_entity.type
_entity.pdbx_description
1 polymer ?
#
loop_
_entity_poly.entity_id
_entity_poly.type
_entity_poly.pdbx_seq_one_letter_code
_entity_poly.pdbx_strand_id
1 'polypeptide(L)'
;MSCSPLQFEDEVRRVDGQPLEEPAAPTPAPTPTPAPVVAAPQGECNANTDCAQGLFCIDGECGEIGGINQVVGCTKTCTLNQATFSTTDGEEVVLTKGKGTYTAAGAIEWKLMPFPQYCNDEPVKLPLALLKKNRGVVIEEQVITISKGEQSASIGHPNITRIDFKVTLQDITEQCN
;
A
#
# COMPACT_ATOMS: atom_id res chain seq x y z
N MET A 1 -64.99 -31.78 50.08
CA MET A 1 -64.69 -32.98 49.26
C MET A 1 -64.87 -32.61 47.79
N SER A 2 -64.25 -33.37 46.90
CA SER A 2 -64.24 -33.19 45.44
C SER A 2 -65.57 -32.78 44.81
N CYS A 3 -65.53 -31.97 43.75
CA CYS A 3 -65.56 -32.50 42.38
C CYS A 3 -65.29 -31.40 41.33
N SER A 4 -64.73 -31.81 40.20
CA SER A 4 -64.57 -31.00 38.99
C SER A 4 -65.93 -30.65 38.36
N PRO A 5 -65.92 -29.69 37.42
CA PRO A 5 -66.73 -29.79 36.22
C PRO A 5 -65.85 -29.88 34.97
N LEU A 6 -66.14 -30.88 34.12
CA LEU A 6 -65.65 -30.97 32.74
C LEU A 6 -66.74 -30.46 31.79
N GLN A 7 -66.36 -29.51 30.92
CA GLN A 7 -66.75 -29.35 29.50
C GLN A 7 -68.23 -29.17 29.03
N PHE A 8 -68.32 -28.68 27.78
CA PHE A 8 -69.47 -28.65 26.83
C PHE A 8 -70.62 -27.69 27.22
N GLU A 9 -71.34 -26.98 26.33
CA GLU A 9 -71.43 -26.78 24.85
C GLU A 9 -71.83 -25.30 24.61
N ASP A 10 -71.69 -24.63 23.45
CA ASP A 10 -70.86 -24.71 22.22
C ASP A 10 -71.01 -23.34 21.47
N GLU A 11 -70.38 -23.12 20.30
CA GLU A 11 -71.06 -22.63 19.05
C GLU A 11 -70.05 -22.17 17.97
N VAL A 12 -70.34 -22.56 16.72
CA VAL A 12 -69.51 -22.37 15.53
C VAL A 12 -69.67 -20.98 14.89
N ARG A 13 -68.55 -20.28 14.63
CA ARG A 13 -68.47 -19.33 13.51
C ARG A 13 -67.28 -19.60 12.60
N ARG A 14 -67.60 -20.01 11.36
CA ARG A 14 -66.69 -19.93 10.22
C ARG A 14 -66.34 -18.47 9.96
N VAL A 15 -65.09 -18.19 9.64
CA VAL A 15 -64.70 -17.04 8.82
C VAL A 15 -63.81 -17.59 7.71
N ASP A 16 -64.17 -17.23 6.49
CA ASP A 16 -63.61 -17.74 5.24
C ASP A 16 -62.12 -17.43 5.07
N GLY A 17 -61.45 -18.27 4.28
CA GLY A 17 -60.02 -18.12 4.02
C GLY A 17 -59.71 -16.92 3.13
N GLN A 18 -58.77 -16.10 3.58
CA GLN A 18 -57.97 -15.25 2.71
C GLN A 18 -56.57 -15.87 2.58
N PRO A 19 -56.03 -16.06 1.37
CA PRO A 19 -54.62 -16.39 1.19
C PRO A 19 -53.76 -15.29 1.82
N LEU A 20 -52.79 -15.67 2.64
CA LEU A 20 -51.74 -14.76 3.08
C LEU A 20 -50.83 -14.49 1.89
N GLU A 21 -50.98 -13.33 1.25
CA GLU A 21 -49.95 -12.80 0.35
C GLU A 21 -48.69 -12.52 1.17
N GLU A 22 -47.64 -13.28 0.91
CA GLU A 22 -46.33 -13.10 1.51
C GLU A 22 -45.73 -11.78 1.01
N PRO A 23 -45.33 -10.84 1.88
CA PRO A 23 -44.79 -9.56 1.45
C PRO A 23 -43.48 -9.79 0.70
N ALA A 24 -43.47 -9.45 -0.60
CA ALA A 24 -42.32 -9.60 -1.46
C ALA A 24 -41.08 -8.92 -0.85
N ALA A 25 -40.00 -9.69 -0.68
CA ALA A 25 -38.75 -9.18 -0.13
C ALA A 25 -38.22 -8.01 -0.99
N PRO A 26 -37.71 -6.92 -0.39
CA PRO A 26 -37.16 -5.81 -1.15
C PRO A 26 -35.94 -6.28 -1.94
N THR A 27 -36.00 -6.14 -3.27
CA THR A 27 -34.87 -6.39 -4.16
C THR A 27 -33.67 -5.55 -3.72
N PRO A 28 -32.47 -6.13 -3.52
CA PRO A 28 -31.28 -5.34 -3.23
C PRO A 28 -31.01 -4.38 -4.40
N ALA A 29 -30.89 -3.09 -4.10
CA ALA A 29 -30.52 -2.10 -5.09
C ALA A 29 -29.14 -2.45 -5.70
N PRO A 30 -28.92 -2.21 -7.00
CA PRO A 30 -27.62 -2.47 -7.61
C PRO A 30 -26.55 -1.58 -6.96
N THR A 31 -25.53 -2.23 -6.39
CA THR A 31 -24.33 -1.55 -5.88
C THR A 31 -23.76 -0.65 -6.98
N PRO A 32 -23.50 0.65 -6.74
CA PRO A 32 -22.92 1.51 -7.75
C PRO A 32 -21.55 0.95 -8.17
N THR A 33 -21.39 0.69 -9.46
CA THR A 33 -20.09 0.37 -10.05
C THR A 33 -19.12 1.50 -9.73
N PRO A 34 -17.93 1.24 -9.16
CA PRO A 34 -16.96 2.29 -8.93
C PRO A 34 -16.59 2.91 -10.28
N ALA A 35 -16.69 4.24 -10.37
CA ALA A 35 -16.23 4.98 -11.52
C ALA A 35 -14.72 4.70 -11.74
N PRO A 36 -14.22 4.73 -12.98
CA PRO A 36 -12.78 4.66 -13.21
C PRO A 36 -12.11 5.78 -12.42
N VAL A 37 -11.13 5.42 -11.60
CA VAL A 37 -10.31 6.37 -10.84
C VAL A 37 -9.53 7.20 -11.86
N VAL A 38 -10.05 8.39 -12.17
CA VAL A 38 -9.31 9.40 -12.94
C VAL A 38 -8.16 9.83 -12.05
N ALA A 39 -6.94 9.52 -12.49
CA ALA A 39 -5.72 9.91 -11.77
C ALA A 39 -5.78 11.42 -11.48
N ALA A 40 -5.70 11.78 -10.20
CA ALA A 40 -5.63 13.18 -9.81
C ALA A 40 -4.37 13.82 -10.44
N PRO A 41 -4.40 15.11 -10.81
CA PRO A 41 -3.21 15.78 -11.29
C PRO A 41 -2.10 15.64 -10.25
N GLN A 42 -1.01 14.98 -10.62
CA GLN A 42 0.12 14.75 -9.74
C GLN A 42 0.77 16.09 -9.44
N GLY A 43 0.59 16.57 -8.21
CA GLY A 43 1.26 17.78 -7.75
C GLY A 43 2.75 17.51 -7.51
N GLU A 44 3.58 18.50 -7.82
CA GLU A 44 4.96 18.55 -7.35
C GLU A 44 4.97 18.56 -5.82
N CYS A 45 5.90 17.81 -5.22
CA CYS A 45 6.03 17.63 -3.78
C CYS A 45 7.50 17.58 -3.35
N ASN A 46 7.76 17.84 -2.08
CA ASN A 46 9.09 17.67 -1.45
C ASN A 46 9.06 16.64 -0.31
N ALA A 47 7.88 16.38 0.28
CA ALA A 47 7.67 15.38 1.31
C ALA A 47 6.29 14.72 1.19
N ASN A 48 6.13 13.54 1.78
CA ASN A 48 4.86 12.81 1.85
C ASN A 48 3.73 13.63 2.49
N THR A 49 4.06 14.62 3.33
CA THR A 49 3.10 15.56 3.95
C THR A 49 2.44 16.51 2.96
N ASP A 50 3.03 16.70 1.78
CA ASP A 50 2.48 17.55 0.71
C ASP A 50 1.40 16.81 -0.11
N CYS A 51 1.36 15.48 0.02
CA CYS A 51 0.46 14.60 -0.72
C CYS A 51 -0.82 14.26 0.05
N ALA A 52 -1.87 13.88 -0.69
CA ALA A 52 -3.11 13.41 -0.10
C ALA A 52 -2.93 12.08 0.67
N GLN A 53 -3.82 11.79 1.63
CA GLN A 53 -3.74 10.57 2.42
C GLN A 53 -3.73 9.31 1.53
N GLY A 54 -2.76 8.42 1.77
CA GLY A 54 -2.55 7.21 0.98
C GLY A 54 -1.56 7.36 -0.18
N LEU A 55 -1.22 8.59 -0.56
CA LEU A 55 -0.17 8.90 -1.54
C LEU A 55 1.17 9.19 -0.86
N PHE A 56 2.24 9.00 -1.61
CA PHE A 56 3.62 9.27 -1.24
C PHE A 56 4.20 10.30 -2.21
N CYS A 57 5.17 11.09 -1.73
CA CYS A 57 5.98 11.90 -2.62
C CYS A 57 7.07 11.02 -3.23
N ILE A 58 6.91 10.63 -4.50
CA ILE A 58 7.77 9.68 -5.22
C ILE A 58 8.52 10.47 -6.29
N ASP A 59 9.84 10.59 -6.15
CA ASP A 59 10.71 11.32 -7.10
C ASP A 59 10.28 12.78 -7.39
N GLY A 60 9.54 13.40 -6.45
CA GLY A 60 9.02 14.76 -6.56
C GLY A 60 7.56 14.86 -7.03
N GLU A 61 6.86 13.74 -7.27
CA GLU A 61 5.46 13.69 -7.67
C GLU A 61 4.60 12.90 -6.68
N CYS A 62 3.39 13.36 -6.37
CA CYS A 62 2.48 12.58 -5.53
C CYS A 62 1.92 11.36 -6.27
N GLY A 63 2.10 10.15 -5.73
CA GLY A 63 1.65 8.89 -6.34
C GLY A 63 1.53 7.71 -5.38
N GLU A 64 1.14 6.55 -5.92
CA GLU A 64 1.01 5.29 -5.16
C GLU A 64 2.19 4.36 -5.42
N ILE A 65 2.71 3.72 -4.36
CA ILE A 65 3.78 2.70 -4.46
C ILE A 65 3.38 1.52 -5.39
N GLY A 66 2.08 1.21 -5.45
CA GLY A 66 1.55 0.16 -6.32
C GLY A 66 1.64 0.49 -7.82
N GLY A 67 1.71 1.77 -8.20
CA GLY A 67 1.77 2.23 -9.58
C GLY A 67 3.19 2.35 -10.16
N ILE A 68 4.24 2.13 -9.36
CA ILE A 68 5.64 2.36 -9.75
C ILE A 68 6.12 1.37 -10.83
N ASN A 69 5.58 0.15 -10.85
CA ASN A 69 5.95 -0.90 -11.80
C ASN A 69 4.70 -1.43 -12.51
N GLN A 70 4.80 -1.72 -13.81
CA GLN A 70 3.69 -2.33 -14.55
C GLN A 70 3.50 -3.81 -14.16
N VAL A 71 2.23 -4.20 -14.01
CA VAL A 71 1.82 -5.58 -13.71
C VAL A 71 0.77 -6.11 -14.70
N VAL A 72 0.20 -5.22 -15.53
CA VAL A 72 -0.83 -5.58 -16.51
C VAL A 72 -0.18 -6.08 -17.79
N GLY A 73 -0.55 -7.30 -18.22
CA GLY A 73 -0.05 -7.90 -19.46
C GLY A 73 1.27 -8.66 -19.35
N CYS A 74 1.83 -8.83 -18.15
CA CYS A 74 3.06 -9.62 -17.97
C CYS A 74 2.88 -11.07 -18.44
N THR A 75 3.88 -11.62 -19.15
CA THR A 75 3.93 -13.07 -19.45
C THR A 75 4.39 -13.87 -18.22
N LYS A 76 5.25 -13.28 -17.39
CA LYS A 76 5.73 -13.81 -16.10
C LYS A 76 5.78 -12.71 -15.06
N THR A 77 5.49 -13.05 -13.81
CA THR A 77 5.54 -12.08 -12.70
C THR A 77 6.64 -12.42 -11.71
N CYS A 78 7.39 -11.41 -11.30
CA CYS A 78 8.50 -11.53 -10.35
C CYS A 78 8.14 -10.91 -8.99
N THR A 79 8.67 -11.53 -7.94
CA THR A 79 8.63 -11.04 -6.57
C THR A 79 10.06 -10.84 -6.09
N LEU A 80 10.42 -9.61 -5.71
CA LEU A 80 11.69 -9.32 -5.06
C LEU A 80 11.78 -10.05 -3.71
N ASN A 81 12.84 -10.85 -3.54
CA ASN A 81 13.21 -11.46 -2.25
C ASN A 81 14.09 -10.49 -1.45
N GLN A 82 15.17 -10.01 -2.09
CA GLN A 82 16.15 -9.09 -1.50
C GLN A 82 16.81 -8.25 -2.61
N ALA A 83 17.28 -7.06 -2.23
CA ALA A 83 18.07 -6.18 -3.09
C ALA A 83 19.35 -5.74 -2.36
N THR A 84 20.46 -5.71 -3.09
CA THR A 84 21.77 -5.28 -2.58
C THR A 84 22.05 -3.86 -3.06
N PHE A 85 22.31 -2.98 -2.11
CA PHE A 85 22.60 -1.57 -2.34
C PHE A 85 24.01 -1.24 -1.87
N SER A 86 24.69 -0.34 -2.56
CA SER A 86 25.94 0.26 -2.09
C SER A 86 25.80 1.78 -1.97
N THR A 87 26.45 2.39 -0.99
CA THR A 87 26.50 3.84 -0.83
C THR A 87 27.87 4.41 -1.23
N THR A 88 27.92 5.71 -1.56
CA THR A 88 29.16 6.38 -2.00
C THR A 88 30.23 6.54 -0.92
N ASP A 89 29.87 6.39 0.35
CA ASP A 89 30.78 6.30 1.50
C ASP A 89 31.30 4.86 1.74
N GLY A 90 30.84 3.88 0.95
CA GLY A 90 31.39 2.53 0.90
C GLY A 90 30.64 1.48 1.73
N GLU A 91 29.45 1.79 2.27
CA GLU A 91 28.60 0.79 2.91
C GLU A 91 27.93 -0.10 1.84
N GLU A 92 27.81 -1.41 2.11
CA GLU A 92 26.99 -2.33 1.31
C GLU A 92 25.91 -2.94 2.22
N VAL A 93 24.66 -2.93 1.75
CA VAL A 93 23.50 -3.33 2.53
C VAL A 93 22.55 -4.17 1.69
N VAL A 94 22.18 -5.34 2.21
CA VAL A 94 21.12 -6.19 1.67
C VAL A 94 19.81 -5.90 2.39
N LEU A 95 18.79 -5.44 1.66
CA LEU A 95 17.46 -5.16 2.19
C LEU A 95 16.41 -6.09 1.60
N THR A 96 15.44 -6.50 2.42
CA THR A 96 14.23 -7.22 2.01
C THR A 96 13.01 -6.29 2.08
N LYS A 97 11.90 -6.63 1.40
CA LYS A 97 10.69 -5.79 1.37
C LYS A 97 10.23 -5.40 2.77
N GLY A 98 10.04 -4.09 3.00
CA GLY A 98 9.62 -3.53 4.29
C GLY A 98 10.72 -3.39 5.34
N LYS A 99 11.98 -3.72 5.02
CA LYS A 99 13.15 -3.48 5.89
C LYS A 99 13.90 -2.22 5.47
N GLY A 100 14.57 -1.62 6.44
CA GLY A 100 15.42 -0.47 6.24
C GLY A 100 16.63 -0.52 7.16
N THR A 101 17.55 0.41 6.93
CA THR A 101 18.76 0.60 7.72
C THR A 101 19.00 2.09 7.97
N TYR A 102 20.03 2.39 8.74
CA TYR A 102 20.52 3.75 8.97
C TYR A 102 21.87 3.90 8.29
N THR A 103 22.15 5.09 7.76
CA THR A 103 23.51 5.51 7.42
C THR A 103 24.39 5.57 8.66
N ALA A 104 25.71 5.45 8.54
CA ALA A 104 26.67 5.67 9.64
C ALA A 104 26.44 6.96 10.48
N ALA A 105 25.93 8.03 9.88
CA ALA A 105 25.62 9.29 10.57
C ALA A 105 24.30 9.29 11.38
N GLY A 106 23.51 8.21 11.35
CA GLY A 106 22.31 7.97 12.17
C GLY A 106 21.08 8.85 11.90
N ALA A 107 21.21 9.96 11.16
CA ALA A 107 20.12 10.91 10.92
C ALA A 107 19.29 10.61 9.65
N ILE A 108 19.69 9.63 8.84
CA ILE A 108 18.91 9.14 7.69
C ILE A 108 18.61 7.66 7.91
N GLU A 109 17.33 7.32 8.03
CA GLU A 109 16.86 5.94 7.83
C GLU A 109 16.41 5.80 6.38
N TRP A 110 16.80 4.71 5.72
CA TRP A 110 16.36 4.39 4.37
C TRP A 110 15.78 2.98 4.33
N LYS A 111 14.59 2.84 3.72
CA LYS A 111 13.75 1.66 3.82
C LYS A 111 13.22 1.24 2.46
N LEU A 112 13.48 0.00 2.08
CA LEU A 112 12.89 -0.62 0.91
C LEU A 112 11.40 -0.85 1.19
N MET A 113 10.54 -0.10 0.49
CA MET A 113 9.10 -0.14 0.72
C MET A 113 8.49 -1.46 0.23
N PRO A 114 7.38 -1.94 0.82
CA PRO A 114 6.62 -3.03 0.25
C PRO A 114 5.94 -2.58 -1.04
N PHE A 115 6.15 -3.31 -2.13
CA PHE A 115 5.57 -3.06 -3.45
C PHE A 115 5.07 -4.39 -4.05
N PRO A 116 4.16 -4.38 -5.03
CA PRO A 116 3.57 -5.61 -5.60
C PRO A 116 4.58 -6.47 -6.39
N GLN A 117 4.06 -7.44 -7.13
CA GLN A 117 4.81 -8.12 -8.19
C GLN A 117 4.98 -7.19 -9.40
N TYR A 118 5.92 -7.52 -10.28
CA TYR A 118 6.24 -6.75 -11.49
C TYR A 118 6.53 -7.71 -12.67
N CYS A 119 6.47 -7.21 -13.91
CA CYS A 119 6.85 -8.02 -15.08
C CYS A 119 8.37 -8.31 -15.08
N ASN A 120 8.78 -9.53 -15.47
CA ASN A 120 10.21 -9.87 -15.62
C ASN A 120 10.88 -9.10 -16.79
N ASP A 121 10.09 -8.76 -17.81
CA ASP A 121 10.57 -8.23 -19.08
C ASP A 121 10.82 -6.69 -19.06
N GLU A 122 10.54 -6.03 -17.93
CA GLU A 122 10.68 -4.57 -17.76
C GLU A 122 11.70 -4.19 -16.67
N PRO A 123 12.40 -3.04 -16.79
CA PRO A 123 13.29 -2.56 -15.73
C PRO A 123 12.52 -2.25 -14.44
N VAL A 124 12.69 -3.10 -13.43
CA VAL A 124 12.05 -2.89 -12.12
C VAL A 124 12.63 -1.67 -11.41
N LYS A 125 11.73 -0.82 -10.92
CA LYS A 125 12.02 0.32 -10.05
C LYS A 125 11.73 -0.05 -8.61
N LEU A 126 12.75 0.02 -7.75
CA LEU A 126 12.60 -0.24 -6.32
C LEU A 126 12.25 1.05 -5.57
N PRO A 127 11.12 1.11 -4.83
CA PRO A 127 10.78 2.25 -4.00
C PRO A 127 11.56 2.24 -2.69
N LEU A 128 12.35 3.29 -2.47
CA LEU A 128 13.13 3.50 -1.25
C LEU A 128 12.61 4.74 -0.52
N ALA A 129 11.98 4.54 0.64
CA ALA A 129 11.60 5.64 1.53
C ALA A 129 12.84 6.16 2.26
N LEU A 130 13.01 7.48 2.27
CA LEU A 130 14.06 8.22 2.94
C LEU A 130 13.45 9.02 4.09
N LEU A 131 13.75 8.63 5.32
CA LEU A 131 13.25 9.26 6.55
C LEU A 131 14.38 10.09 7.17
N LYS A 132 14.34 11.41 7.01
CA LYS A 132 15.29 12.32 7.67
C LYS A 132 14.85 12.53 9.12
N LYS A 133 15.78 12.31 10.06
CA LYS A 133 15.52 12.41 11.50
C LYS A 133 16.35 13.51 12.15
N ASN A 134 15.70 14.28 13.03
CA ASN A 134 16.35 15.21 13.93
C ASN A 134 16.07 14.79 15.37
N ARG A 135 17.12 14.45 16.14
CA ARG A 135 17.00 13.95 17.52
C ARG A 135 16.03 12.77 17.68
N GLY A 136 15.99 11.88 16.69
CA GLY A 136 15.11 10.70 16.65
C GLY A 136 13.70 10.94 16.11
N VAL A 137 13.28 12.20 15.94
CA VAL A 137 11.97 12.56 15.33
C VAL A 137 12.13 12.65 13.82
N VAL A 138 11.24 12.02 13.05
CA VAL A 138 11.16 12.18 11.59
C VAL A 138 10.71 13.60 11.29
N ILE A 139 11.50 14.33 10.50
CA ILE A 139 11.21 15.73 10.09
C ILE A 139 10.87 15.84 8.60
N GLU A 140 11.23 14.84 7.81
CA GLU A 140 10.97 14.76 6.37
C GLU A 140 10.90 13.28 6.00
N GLU A 141 9.92 12.91 5.18
CA GLU A 141 9.81 11.58 4.57
C GLU A 141 9.47 11.77 3.09
N GLN A 142 10.24 11.15 2.22
CA GLN A 142 10.02 11.11 0.78
C GLN A 142 10.38 9.71 0.26
N VAL A 143 9.95 9.38 -0.95
CA VAL A 143 10.29 8.13 -1.64
C VAL A 143 11.08 8.46 -2.90
N ILE A 144 12.17 7.74 -3.13
CA ILE A 144 12.86 7.73 -4.42
C ILE A 144 12.67 6.38 -5.09
N THR A 145 12.65 6.35 -6.43
CA THR A 145 12.78 5.09 -7.19
C THR A 145 14.21 4.89 -7.68
N ILE A 146 14.63 3.62 -7.76
CA ILE A 146 15.96 3.25 -8.24
C ILE A 146 15.93 1.93 -9.01
N SER A 147 16.48 1.93 -10.21
CA SER A 147 16.66 0.74 -11.07
C SER A 147 18.03 0.09 -10.87
N LYS A 148 18.20 -1.17 -11.29
CA LYS A 148 19.50 -1.86 -11.18
C LYS A 148 20.59 -1.17 -12.00
N GLY A 149 21.72 -0.88 -11.36
CA GLY A 149 22.83 -0.10 -11.92
C GLY A 149 22.64 1.43 -11.87
N GLU A 150 21.48 1.92 -11.42
CA GLU A 150 21.21 3.35 -11.25
C GLU A 150 21.76 3.85 -9.91
N GLN A 151 22.14 5.13 -9.87
CA GLN A 151 22.58 5.85 -8.68
C GLN A 151 21.63 7.01 -8.39
N SER A 152 21.22 7.15 -7.13
CA SER A 152 20.31 8.20 -6.66
C SER A 152 20.90 9.61 -6.79
N ALA A 153 20.03 10.61 -6.67
CA ALA A 153 20.44 11.96 -6.28
C ALA A 153 21.20 11.95 -4.93
N SER A 154 21.95 13.02 -4.64
CA SER A 154 22.64 13.19 -3.34
C SER A 154 21.64 13.34 -2.19
N ILE A 155 21.73 12.44 -1.22
CA ILE A 155 20.90 12.40 -0.01
C ILE A 155 21.69 13.10 1.11
N GLY A 156 21.33 14.34 1.41
CA GLY A 156 22.00 15.17 2.43
C GLY A 156 21.50 14.93 3.85
N HIS A 157 22.42 14.98 4.81
CA HIS A 157 22.13 14.91 6.25
C HIS A 157 21.41 16.21 6.73
N PRO A 158 20.30 16.11 7.48
CA PRO A 158 19.40 17.24 7.74
C PRO A 158 20.03 18.43 8.47
N ASN A 159 21.00 18.18 9.36
CA ASN A 159 21.65 19.23 10.15
C ASN A 159 23.13 19.50 9.75
N ILE A 160 23.69 18.78 8.75
CA ILE A 160 25.13 18.82 8.45
C ILE A 160 25.32 18.80 6.93
N THR A 161 25.42 19.99 6.34
CA THR A 161 25.46 20.21 4.88
C THR A 161 26.70 19.65 4.15
N ARG A 162 27.68 19.10 4.89
CA ARG A 162 28.89 18.45 4.36
C ARG A 162 28.81 16.92 4.33
N ILE A 163 27.71 16.34 4.80
CA ILE A 163 27.46 14.90 4.78
C ILE A 163 26.34 14.68 3.78
N ASP A 164 26.70 14.21 2.60
CA ASP A 164 25.79 13.63 1.62
C ASP A 164 26.35 12.29 1.12
N PHE A 165 25.45 11.43 0.68
CA PHE A 165 25.77 10.15 0.07
C PHE A 165 24.76 9.87 -1.04
N LYS A 166 25.11 8.94 -1.94
CA LYS A 166 24.18 8.41 -2.94
C LYS A 166 24.06 6.92 -2.76
N VAL A 167 22.87 6.38 -3.01
CA VAL A 167 22.59 4.94 -3.02
C VAL A 167 22.69 4.46 -4.47
N THR A 168 23.27 3.30 -4.69
CA THR A 168 23.32 2.61 -5.99
C THR A 168 22.74 1.20 -5.82
N LEU A 169 21.78 0.80 -6.66
CA LEU A 169 21.21 -0.55 -6.62
C LEU A 169 22.11 -1.50 -7.40
N GLN A 170 22.87 -2.34 -6.69
CA GLN A 170 23.86 -3.25 -7.28
C GLN A 170 23.20 -4.51 -7.85
N ASP A 171 22.38 -5.18 -7.04
CA ASP A 171 21.78 -6.46 -7.43
C ASP A 171 20.37 -6.67 -6.87
N ILE A 172 19.65 -7.58 -7.52
CA ILE A 172 18.25 -7.91 -7.28
C ILE A 172 18.16 -9.45 -7.27
N THR A 173 17.81 -10.03 -6.12
CA THR A 173 17.41 -11.44 -6.05
C THR A 173 15.88 -11.51 -6.06
N GLU A 174 15.33 -12.15 -7.09
CA GLU A 174 13.89 -12.27 -7.32
C GLU A 174 13.47 -13.73 -7.52
N GLN A 175 12.18 -13.99 -7.30
CA GLN A 175 11.53 -15.24 -7.67
C GLN A 175 10.42 -14.93 -8.67
N CYS A 176 10.51 -15.51 -9.86
CA CYS A 176 9.54 -15.32 -10.94
C CYS A 176 8.78 -16.61 -11.24
N ASN A 177 7.50 -16.49 -11.54
CA ASN A 177 6.61 -17.58 -11.96
C ASN A 177 6.01 -17.26 -13.33
#